data_AF-A0A2P5A445-F1
#
_entry.id   AF-A0A2P5A445-F1
#
_cell.length_a   1.000
_cell.length_b   1.000
_cell.length_c   1.000
_cell.angle_alpha   90.00
_cell.angle_beta   90.00
_cell.angle_gamma   90.00
#
_symmetry.space_group_name_H-M   'P 1'
#
loop_
_entity.id
_entity.type
_entity.pdbx_description
1 polymer ?
#
loop_
_entity_poly.entity_id
_entity_poly.type
_entity_poly.pdbx_seq_one_letter_code
_entity_poly.pdbx_strand_id
1 'polypeptide(L)'
;MKRQEFWFTVSITTLIIIPWLTTRRETVQTSAPSGHASIIKFQGGVKAGILGRISPSPLSEWHAFGIISEGKKDHMMLAGAAGDFTKSLVSNPPNHLWPSPVDVRIIWVANRIEQNFGKEIKGIVSGYPEDKVIVHDTALLGRPIVSEMSVDAAKEWGSEVVIVTSNPKGSRDVVCACKAAGIPAFGPIWDS
;
A
#
# COMPACT_ATOMS: atom_id res chain seq x y z
N MET A 1 23.44 31.11 -20.79
CA MET A 1 23.10 30.42 -19.53
C MET A 1 24.19 30.76 -18.52
N LYS A 2 23.83 31.34 -17.36
CA LYS A 2 24.83 31.75 -16.37
C LYS A 2 25.50 30.49 -15.78
N ARG A 3 26.81 30.53 -15.50
CA ARG A 3 27.58 29.39 -14.94
C ARG A 3 26.88 28.70 -13.77
N GLN A 4 26.17 29.48 -12.95
CA GLN A 4 25.42 29.00 -11.80
C GLN A 4 24.17 28.17 -12.17
N GLU A 5 23.43 28.57 -13.20
CA GLU A 5 22.25 27.85 -13.71
C GLU A 5 22.66 26.47 -14.25
N PHE A 6 23.81 26.38 -14.93
CA PHE A 6 24.34 25.11 -15.42
C PHE A 6 24.62 24.11 -14.29
N TRP A 7 25.29 24.56 -13.22
CA TRP A 7 25.59 23.70 -12.08
C TRP A 7 24.34 23.29 -11.31
N PHE A 8 23.36 24.20 -11.13
CA PHE A 8 22.09 23.83 -10.51
C PHE A 8 21.34 22.78 -11.32
N THR A 9 21.30 22.90 -12.65
CA THR A 9 20.68 21.88 -13.51
C THR A 9 21.36 20.54 -13.36
N VAL A 10 22.70 20.48 -13.45
CA VAL A 10 23.45 19.23 -13.30
C VAL A 10 23.18 18.59 -11.93
N SER A 11 23.24 19.37 -10.85
CA SER A 11 22.97 18.87 -9.50
C SER A 11 21.55 18.33 -9.33
N ILE A 12 20.53 19.04 -9.80
CA ILE A 12 19.13 18.59 -9.72
C ILE A 12 18.94 17.33 -10.56
N THR A 13 19.49 17.28 -11.78
CA THR A 13 19.42 16.08 -12.64
C THR A 13 20.08 14.89 -11.97
N THR A 14 21.25 15.05 -11.36
CA THR A 14 21.93 13.99 -10.62
C THR A 14 21.11 13.52 -9.40
N LEU A 15 20.53 14.45 -8.62
CA LEU A 15 19.68 14.12 -7.48
C LEU A 15 18.40 13.37 -7.87
N ILE A 16 17.83 13.65 -9.04
CA ILE A 16 16.68 12.92 -9.56
C ILE A 16 17.09 11.52 -10.02
N ILE A 17 18.27 11.34 -10.63
CA ILE A 17 18.72 10.07 -11.20
C ILE A 17 19.25 9.10 -10.12
N ILE A 18 19.93 9.60 -9.08
CA ILE A 18 20.58 8.76 -8.06
C ILE A 18 19.62 7.73 -7.42
N PRO A 19 18.40 8.09 -6.98
CA PRO A 19 17.46 7.13 -6.40
C PRO A 19 17.15 5.96 -7.33
N TRP A 20 16.98 6.21 -8.64
CA TRP A 20 16.68 5.17 -9.63
C TRP A 20 17.86 4.22 -9.87
N LEU A 21 19.10 4.69 -9.69
CA LEU A 21 20.29 3.83 -9.75
C LEU A 21 20.44 2.93 -8.52
N THR A 22 19.78 3.26 -7.41
CA THR A 22 19.82 2.46 -6.18
C THR A 22 18.73 1.37 -6.11
N THR A 23 17.72 1.42 -7.00
CA THR A 23 16.68 0.39 -7.10
C THR A 23 17.26 -0.96 -7.52
N ARG A 24 17.26 -1.93 -6.60
CA ARG A 24 17.81 -3.27 -6.85
C ARG A 24 16.75 -4.20 -7.45
N ARG A 25 17.16 -4.92 -8.48
CA ARG A 25 16.38 -6.02 -9.07
C ARG A 25 16.57 -7.26 -8.23
N GLU A 26 15.50 -7.84 -7.71
CA GLU A 26 15.56 -9.08 -6.95
C GLU A 26 15.02 -10.26 -7.74
N THR A 27 15.63 -11.42 -7.58
CA THR A 27 15.15 -12.69 -8.14
C THR A 27 13.99 -13.18 -7.30
N VAL A 28 12.88 -13.50 -7.95
CA VAL A 28 11.65 -13.95 -7.29
C VAL A 28 11.25 -15.33 -7.79
N GLN A 29 10.62 -16.11 -6.92
CA GLN A 29 9.94 -17.33 -7.31
C GLN A 29 8.43 -17.06 -7.34
N THR A 30 7.87 -17.06 -8.53
CA THR A 30 6.43 -16.86 -8.74
C THR A 30 5.74 -18.19 -8.97
N SER A 31 4.63 -18.42 -8.28
CA SER A 31 3.78 -19.59 -8.47
C SER A 31 2.35 -19.12 -8.60
N ALA A 32 1.64 -19.55 -9.65
CA ALA A 32 0.23 -19.25 -9.87
C ALA A 32 -0.60 -20.52 -9.65
N PRO A 33 -0.87 -20.91 -8.39
CA PRO A 33 -1.60 -22.15 -8.09
C PRO A 33 -3.06 -22.11 -8.53
N SER A 34 -3.60 -20.92 -8.88
CA SER A 34 -4.91 -20.75 -9.47
C SER A 34 -4.88 -19.70 -10.58
N GLY A 35 -5.81 -19.76 -11.53
CA GLY A 35 -5.94 -18.74 -12.59
C GLY A 35 -6.36 -17.34 -12.10
N HIS A 36 -6.58 -17.17 -10.79
CA HIS A 36 -7.10 -15.93 -10.20
C HIS A 36 -6.10 -15.25 -9.24
N ALA A 37 -4.99 -15.90 -8.89
CA ALA A 37 -4.02 -15.36 -7.95
C ALA A 37 -2.59 -15.87 -8.22
N SER A 38 -1.63 -14.98 -8.04
CA SER A 38 -0.19 -15.27 -8.11
C SER A 38 0.45 -15.08 -6.74
N ILE A 39 1.30 -16.04 -6.36
CA ILE A 39 2.10 -16.02 -5.15
C ILE A 39 3.52 -15.69 -5.56
N ILE A 40 4.07 -14.62 -5.01
CA ILE A 40 5.42 -14.14 -5.32
C ILE A 40 6.27 -14.30 -4.07
N LYS A 41 7.32 -15.12 -4.16
CA LYS A 41 8.26 -15.38 -3.06
C LYS A 41 9.58 -14.67 -3.31
N PHE A 42 10.00 -13.87 -2.33
CA PHE A 42 11.24 -13.13 -2.31
C PHE A 42 12.22 -13.77 -1.31
N GLN A 43 13.51 -13.60 -1.57
CA GLN A 43 14.58 -14.01 -0.64
C GLN A 43 14.84 -12.88 0.36
N GLY A 44 14.91 -13.22 1.66
CA GLY A 44 15.05 -12.25 2.75
C GLY A 44 13.77 -12.13 3.58
N GLY A 45 13.91 -12.09 4.91
CA GLY A 45 12.79 -11.86 5.82
C GLY A 45 12.44 -10.38 5.93
N VAL A 46 11.15 -10.06 5.89
CA VAL A 46 10.64 -8.70 6.17
C VAL A 46 9.78 -8.79 7.43
N LYS A 47 9.79 -7.75 8.27
CA LYS A 47 8.94 -7.70 9.46
C LYS A 47 7.47 -7.81 9.04
N ALA A 48 6.70 -8.68 9.69
CA ALA A 48 5.27 -8.80 9.47
C ALA A 48 4.56 -7.45 9.68
N GLY A 49 3.60 -7.11 8.82
CA GLY A 49 2.88 -5.83 8.87
C GLY A 49 3.50 -4.69 8.07
N ILE A 50 4.41 -5.01 7.15
CA ILE A 50 4.93 -4.08 6.15
C ILE A 50 4.26 -4.41 4.82
N LEU A 51 3.76 -3.39 4.11
CA LEU A 51 3.33 -3.51 2.73
C LEU A 51 4.56 -3.36 1.82
N GLY A 52 4.62 -4.12 0.73
CA GLY A 52 5.70 -3.93 -0.24
C GLY A 52 5.14 -3.58 -1.61
N ARG A 53 5.85 -2.70 -2.31
CA ARG A 53 5.57 -2.36 -3.70
C ARG A 53 6.45 -3.17 -4.62
N ILE A 54 5.88 -3.63 -5.72
CA ILE A 54 6.61 -4.33 -6.78
C ILE A 54 6.39 -3.62 -8.11
N SER A 55 7.40 -3.68 -8.98
CA SER A 55 7.32 -3.24 -10.37
C SER A 55 8.08 -4.17 -11.31
N PRO A 56 7.65 -4.34 -12.59
CA PRO A 56 8.39 -5.11 -13.59
C PRO A 56 9.64 -4.41 -14.08
N SER A 57 9.74 -3.08 -13.93
CA SER A 57 10.93 -2.30 -14.27
C SER A 57 10.97 -0.99 -13.47
N PRO A 58 12.13 -0.37 -13.26
CA PRO A 58 12.24 0.83 -12.43
C PRO A 58 11.34 1.98 -12.88
N LEU A 59 11.11 2.12 -14.19
CA LEU A 59 10.34 3.22 -14.79
C LEU A 59 8.88 2.85 -15.12
N SER A 60 8.40 1.69 -14.65
CA SER A 60 7.02 1.22 -14.89
C SER A 60 6.11 1.47 -13.68
N GLU A 61 4.88 0.99 -13.76
CA GLU A 61 3.88 1.10 -12.71
C GLU A 61 4.31 0.30 -11.46
N TRP A 62 3.97 0.83 -10.29
CA TRP A 62 4.33 0.24 -8.99
C TRP A 62 3.06 -0.08 -8.21
N HIS A 63 2.88 -1.34 -7.83
CA HIS A 63 1.70 -1.80 -7.12
C HIS A 63 2.07 -2.32 -5.73
N ALA A 64 1.30 -1.93 -4.72
CA ALA A 64 1.49 -2.37 -3.33
C ALA A 64 0.71 -3.66 -3.05
N PHE A 65 1.35 -4.59 -2.33
CA PHE A 65 0.77 -5.85 -1.90
C PHE A 65 1.14 -6.17 -0.45
N GLY A 66 0.23 -6.86 0.23
CA GLY A 66 0.46 -7.39 1.57
C GLY A 66 1.62 -8.39 1.58
N ILE A 67 2.53 -8.24 2.54
CA ILE A 67 3.62 -9.19 2.76
C ILE A 67 3.22 -10.17 3.86
N ILE A 68 3.38 -11.46 3.57
CA ILE A 68 3.29 -12.56 4.52
C ILE A 68 4.72 -13.03 4.77
N SER A 69 5.24 -12.82 5.98
CA SER A 69 6.60 -13.27 6.35
C SER A 69 6.68 -13.59 7.83
N GLU A 70 7.38 -14.68 8.16
CA GLU A 70 7.76 -15.02 9.53
C GLU A 70 9.02 -14.25 9.99
N GLY A 71 9.51 -13.28 9.22
CA GLY A 71 10.61 -12.38 9.57
C GLY A 71 12.00 -13.01 9.53
N LYS A 72 12.16 -14.21 8.96
CA LYS A 72 13.42 -14.97 8.98
C LYS A 72 14.14 -15.04 7.64
N LYS A 73 13.67 -15.89 6.71
CA LYS A 73 14.44 -16.25 5.51
C LYS A 73 13.80 -15.79 4.20
N ASP A 74 12.48 -15.66 4.19
CA ASP A 74 11.68 -15.44 3.00
C ASP A 74 10.42 -14.63 3.34
N HIS A 75 9.92 -13.93 2.34
CA HIS A 75 8.65 -13.24 2.41
C HIS A 75 7.85 -13.48 1.13
N MET A 76 6.53 -13.53 1.28
CA MET A 76 5.60 -13.83 0.21
C MET A 76 4.64 -12.66 0.02
N MET A 77 4.30 -12.35 -1.23
CA MET A 77 3.23 -11.43 -1.58
C MET A 77 2.14 -12.19 -2.32
N LEU A 78 0.88 -11.92 -1.96
CA LEU A 78 -0.29 -12.46 -2.65
C LEU A 78 -0.90 -11.36 -3.52
N ALA A 79 -0.97 -11.60 -4.82
CA ALA A 79 -1.58 -10.68 -5.78
C ALA A 79 -2.79 -11.35 -6.45
N GLY A 80 -3.99 -10.80 -6.24
CA GLY A 80 -5.21 -11.21 -6.94
C GLY A 80 -5.33 -10.53 -8.30
N ALA A 81 -5.78 -11.26 -9.33
CA ALA A 81 -5.90 -10.77 -10.70
C ALA A 81 -7.12 -9.85 -10.88
N ALA A 82 -6.96 -8.55 -10.62
CA ALA A 82 -8.03 -7.54 -10.71
C ALA A 82 -7.83 -6.51 -11.84
N GLY A 83 -6.57 -6.15 -12.15
CA GLY A 83 -6.19 -5.23 -13.24
C GLY A 83 -5.10 -5.81 -14.14
N ASP A 84 -4.74 -5.11 -15.21
CA ASP A 84 -3.86 -5.62 -16.26
C ASP A 84 -2.47 -6.03 -15.73
N PHE A 85 -1.89 -5.23 -14.84
CA PHE A 85 -0.66 -5.60 -14.13
C PHE A 85 -0.81 -6.93 -13.37
N THR A 86 -1.84 -7.06 -12.52
CA THR A 86 -2.05 -8.27 -11.71
C THR A 86 -2.45 -9.49 -12.54
N LYS A 87 -3.15 -9.30 -13.66
CA LYS A 87 -3.45 -10.37 -14.62
C LYS A 87 -2.16 -10.87 -15.28
N SER A 88 -1.24 -9.95 -15.62
CA SER A 88 0.08 -10.32 -16.15
C SER A 88 0.91 -11.14 -15.18
N LEU A 89 0.78 -10.92 -13.86
CA LEU A 89 1.48 -11.73 -12.85
C LEU A 89 1.03 -13.20 -12.81
N VAL A 90 -0.19 -13.48 -13.31
CA VAL A 90 -0.75 -14.83 -13.41
C VAL A 90 -0.43 -15.43 -14.78
N SER A 91 -0.65 -14.67 -15.86
CA SER A 91 -0.51 -15.18 -17.24
C SER A 91 0.94 -15.30 -17.71
N ASN A 92 1.84 -14.42 -17.27
CA ASN A 92 3.26 -14.41 -17.59
C ASN A 92 4.10 -14.18 -16.32
N PRO A 93 4.30 -15.22 -15.50
CA PRO A 93 5.00 -15.10 -14.23
C PRO A 93 6.45 -14.58 -14.40
N PRO A 94 6.82 -13.44 -13.78
CA PRO A 94 8.15 -12.86 -13.93
C PRO A 94 9.18 -13.55 -13.03
N ASN A 95 10.41 -13.75 -13.53
CA ASN A 95 11.53 -14.28 -12.73
C ASN A 95 12.22 -13.20 -11.86
N HIS A 96 11.89 -11.91 -12.06
CA HIS A 96 12.48 -10.79 -11.34
C HIS A 96 11.47 -9.65 -11.10
N LEU A 97 11.54 -9.02 -9.92
CA LEU A 97 10.75 -7.84 -9.57
C LEU A 97 11.61 -6.85 -8.76
N TRP A 98 11.18 -5.60 -8.70
CA TRP A 98 11.79 -4.57 -7.84
C TRP A 98 10.93 -4.37 -6.58
N PRO A 99 11.32 -4.92 -5.42
CA PRO A 99 10.61 -4.69 -4.16
C PRO A 99 11.00 -3.34 -3.54
N SER A 100 10.02 -2.65 -2.96
CA SER A 100 10.25 -1.45 -2.14
C SER A 100 9.36 -1.51 -0.88
N PRO A 101 9.93 -1.44 0.33
CA PRO A 101 9.13 -1.41 1.55
C PRO A 101 8.35 -0.11 1.64
N VAL A 102 7.08 -0.20 2.00
CA VAL A 102 6.23 0.96 2.26
C VAL A 102 5.71 0.88 3.68
N ASP A 103 5.87 1.97 4.40
CA ASP A 103 5.27 2.09 5.71
C ASP A 103 3.84 2.60 5.59
N VAL A 104 2.88 1.81 6.08
CA VAL A 104 1.45 2.06 5.89
C VAL A 104 0.73 1.87 7.21
N ARG A 105 -0.20 2.79 7.46
CA ARG A 105 -1.16 2.72 8.54
C ARG A 105 -2.56 2.45 7.98
N ILE A 106 -3.28 1.50 8.56
CA ILE A 106 -4.62 1.12 8.11
C ILE A 106 -5.65 1.61 9.12
N ILE A 107 -6.72 2.22 8.64
CA ILE A 107 -7.91 2.57 9.44
C ILE A 107 -9.06 1.71 8.93
N TRP A 108 -9.56 0.81 9.77
CA TRP A 108 -10.69 -0.05 9.44
C TRP A 108 -11.91 0.31 10.28
N VAL A 109 -12.88 0.97 9.66
CA VAL A 109 -14.16 1.32 10.28
C VAL A 109 -15.24 0.41 9.72
N ALA A 110 -15.85 -0.42 10.57
CA ALA A 110 -16.89 -1.36 10.17
C ALA A 110 -17.91 -1.59 11.27
N ASN A 111 -19.06 -2.18 10.93
CA ASN A 111 -20.12 -2.52 11.88
C ASN A 111 -20.05 -4.00 12.23
N ARG A 112 -20.10 -4.36 13.53
CA ARG A 112 -20.15 -5.75 14.01
C ARG A 112 -19.06 -6.59 13.36
N ILE A 113 -17.81 -6.19 13.54
CA ILE A 113 -16.67 -6.71 12.79
C ILE A 113 -16.55 -8.23 12.96
N GLU A 114 -16.63 -8.71 14.19
CA GLU A 114 -16.51 -10.12 14.49
C GLU A 114 -17.66 -10.95 13.89
N GLN A 115 -18.88 -10.41 13.88
CA GLN A 115 -20.04 -11.11 13.33
C GLN A 115 -20.03 -11.15 11.80
N ASN A 116 -19.53 -10.09 11.15
CA ASN A 116 -19.55 -9.96 9.69
C ASN A 116 -18.30 -10.55 9.01
N PHE A 117 -17.15 -10.50 9.66
CA PHE A 117 -15.85 -10.92 9.10
C PHE A 117 -15.22 -12.11 9.85
N GLY A 118 -15.83 -12.55 10.95
CA GLY A 118 -15.36 -13.68 11.74
C GLY A 118 -14.25 -13.32 12.74
N LYS A 119 -14.08 -14.19 13.74
CA LYS A 119 -13.03 -14.05 14.77
C LYS A 119 -11.61 -14.12 14.21
N GLU A 120 -11.43 -14.88 13.13
CA GLU A 120 -10.13 -15.07 12.50
C GLU A 120 -9.59 -13.77 11.91
N ILE A 121 -10.38 -13.08 11.07
CA ILE A 121 -9.98 -11.79 10.49
C ILE A 121 -9.75 -10.74 11.58
N LYS A 122 -10.64 -10.66 12.57
CA LYS A 122 -10.42 -9.78 13.73
C LYS A 122 -9.11 -10.11 14.45
N GLY A 123 -8.81 -11.40 14.67
CA GLY A 123 -7.57 -11.84 15.30
C GLY A 123 -6.32 -11.47 14.50
N ILE A 124 -6.36 -11.61 13.16
CA ILE A 124 -5.26 -11.20 12.28
C ILE A 124 -5.05 -9.69 12.37
N VAL A 125 -6.12 -8.90 12.29
CA VAL A 125 -6.03 -7.44 12.28
C VAL A 125 -5.59 -6.92 13.66
N SER A 126 -6.13 -7.46 14.75
CA SER A 126 -5.72 -7.15 16.11
C SER A 126 -4.33 -7.68 16.47
N GLY A 127 -3.75 -8.58 15.67
CA GLY A 127 -2.37 -9.04 15.81
C GLY A 127 -1.34 -8.00 15.35
N TYR A 128 -1.76 -6.97 14.62
CA TYR A 128 -0.90 -5.86 14.26
C TYR A 128 -0.80 -4.84 15.40
N PRO A 129 0.35 -4.15 15.53
CA PRO A 129 0.50 -3.05 16.48
C PRO A 129 -0.55 -1.94 16.29
N GLU A 130 -1.04 -1.36 17.37
CA GLU A 130 -2.07 -0.30 17.34
C GLU A 130 -1.62 0.97 16.60
N ASP A 131 -0.30 1.22 16.52
CA ASP A 131 0.26 2.30 15.71
C ASP A 131 0.07 2.06 14.21
N LYS A 132 0.07 0.79 13.77
CA LYS A 132 -0.09 0.40 12.37
C LYS A 132 -1.53 0.22 11.95
N VAL A 133 -2.41 -0.24 12.84
CA VAL A 133 -3.79 -0.53 12.49
C VAL A 133 -4.77 -0.01 13.54
N ILE A 134 -5.67 0.87 13.10
CA ILE A 134 -6.79 1.37 13.89
C ILE A 134 -8.05 0.58 13.48
N VAL A 135 -8.63 -0.17 14.41
CA VAL A 135 -9.90 -0.90 14.19
C VAL A 135 -11.02 -0.22 14.97
N HIS A 136 -12.06 0.25 14.27
CA HIS A 136 -13.20 0.93 14.87
C HIS A 136 -14.51 0.18 14.59
N ASP A 137 -15.01 -0.56 15.59
CA ASP A 137 -16.31 -1.21 15.51
C ASP A 137 -17.45 -0.23 15.85
N THR A 138 -18.20 0.17 14.84
CA THR A 138 -19.31 1.12 14.96
C THR A 138 -20.51 0.60 15.77
N ALA A 139 -20.61 -0.71 16.00
CA ALA A 139 -21.63 -1.29 16.89
C ALA A 139 -21.32 -1.03 18.37
N LEU A 140 -20.03 -0.97 18.71
CA LEU A 140 -19.54 -0.83 20.08
C LEU A 140 -19.22 0.62 20.44
N LEU A 141 -18.60 1.34 19.51
CA LEU A 141 -18.06 2.69 19.71
C LEU A 141 -18.93 3.79 19.06
N GLY A 142 -19.99 3.41 18.36
CA GLY A 142 -20.76 4.34 17.52
C GLY A 142 -20.01 4.69 16.23
N ARG A 143 -20.71 5.39 15.32
CA ARG A 143 -20.13 5.77 14.03
C ARG A 143 -19.28 7.04 14.18
N PRO A 144 -17.97 7.01 13.90
CA PRO A 144 -17.13 8.19 14.00
C PRO A 144 -17.31 9.07 12.77
N ILE A 145 -16.85 10.32 12.88
CA ILE A 145 -16.63 11.18 11.72
C ILE A 145 -15.35 10.67 11.02
N VAL A 146 -15.51 9.72 10.09
CA VAL A 146 -14.40 9.00 9.44
C VAL A 146 -13.42 9.95 8.75
N SER A 147 -13.90 11.08 8.22
CA SER A 147 -13.08 12.10 7.59
C SER A 147 -12.10 12.77 8.56
N GLU A 148 -12.56 13.15 9.75
CA GLU A 148 -11.71 13.73 10.80
C GLU A 148 -10.71 12.70 11.32
N MET A 149 -11.19 11.50 11.64
CA MET A 149 -10.33 10.39 12.07
C MET A 149 -9.23 10.08 11.04
N SER A 150 -9.55 10.14 9.75
CA SER A 150 -8.56 9.92 8.67
C SER A 150 -7.53 11.04 8.61
N VAL A 151 -7.93 12.29 8.79
CA VAL A 151 -7.02 13.45 8.81
C VAL A 151 -6.10 13.39 10.03
N ASP A 152 -6.64 13.09 11.21
CA ASP A 152 -5.87 13.04 12.44
C ASP A 152 -4.85 11.90 12.41
N ALA A 153 -5.28 10.70 12.01
CA ALA A 153 -4.40 9.55 11.87
C ALA A 153 -3.31 9.79 10.80
N ALA A 154 -3.63 10.48 9.70
CA ALA A 154 -2.67 10.83 8.67
C ALA A 154 -1.63 11.85 9.16
N LYS A 155 -2.05 12.85 9.95
CA LYS A 155 -1.13 13.82 10.55
C LYS A 155 -0.23 13.18 11.60
N GLU A 156 -0.80 12.37 12.48
CA GLU A 156 -0.06 11.65 13.52
C GLU A 156 0.98 10.70 12.92
N TRP A 157 0.62 10.00 11.85
CA TRP A 157 1.53 9.09 11.15
C TRP A 157 2.55 9.80 10.25
N GLY A 158 2.30 11.05 9.86
CA GLY A 158 3.09 11.74 8.84
C GLY A 158 2.87 11.17 7.44
N SER A 159 1.64 10.77 7.12
CA SER A 159 1.29 10.15 5.84
C SER A 159 1.54 11.09 4.66
N GLU A 160 2.29 10.61 3.67
CA GLU A 160 2.49 11.30 2.39
C GLU A 160 1.23 11.28 1.50
N VAL A 161 0.41 10.24 1.66
CA VAL A 161 -0.81 10.03 0.88
C VAL A 161 -1.83 9.24 1.68
N VAL A 162 -3.11 9.57 1.50
CA VAL A 162 -4.26 8.83 2.03
C VAL A 162 -5.02 8.17 0.88
N ILE A 163 -5.31 6.88 1.02
CA ILE A 163 -6.15 6.13 0.08
C ILE A 163 -7.38 5.66 0.84
N VAL A 164 -8.57 6.01 0.35
CA VAL A 164 -9.84 5.58 0.94
C VAL A 164 -10.56 4.61 0.02
N THR A 165 -11.09 3.52 0.59
CA THR A 165 -11.97 2.58 -0.10
C THR A 165 -13.26 2.43 0.72
N SER A 166 -14.28 3.19 0.35
CA SER A 166 -15.58 3.18 1.03
C SER A 166 -16.71 3.46 0.05
N ASN A 167 -17.96 3.51 0.51
CA ASN A 167 -19.09 3.96 -0.31
C ASN A 167 -18.86 5.38 -0.87
N PRO A 168 -19.62 5.83 -1.90
CA PRO A 168 -19.38 7.10 -2.58
C PRO A 168 -19.32 8.31 -1.64
N LYS A 169 -20.22 8.37 -0.66
CA LYS A 169 -20.26 9.47 0.31
C LYS A 169 -19.04 9.45 1.23
N GLY A 170 -18.74 8.32 1.86
CA GLY A 170 -17.61 8.19 2.77
C GLY A 170 -16.27 8.45 2.09
N SER A 171 -16.10 7.93 0.86
CA SER A 171 -14.90 8.20 0.06
C SER A 171 -14.75 9.68 -0.27
N ARG A 172 -15.84 10.36 -0.67
CA ARG A 172 -15.82 11.79 -0.96
C ARG A 172 -15.50 12.62 0.28
N ASP A 173 -16.14 12.33 1.40
CA ASP A 173 -15.96 13.07 2.66
C ASP A 173 -14.51 12.99 3.15
N VAL A 174 -13.89 11.80 3.11
CA VAL A 174 -12.47 11.60 3.48
C VAL A 174 -11.54 12.33 2.52
N VAL A 175 -11.72 12.18 1.20
CA VAL A 175 -10.87 12.86 0.21
C VAL A 175 -10.97 14.38 0.35
N CYS A 176 -12.17 14.92 0.54
CA CYS A 176 -12.38 16.36 0.74
C CYS A 176 -11.70 16.87 2.01
N ALA A 177 -11.86 16.17 3.14
CA ALA A 177 -11.25 16.57 4.41
C ALA A 177 -9.72 16.50 4.36
N CYS A 178 -9.14 15.43 3.80
CA CYS A 178 -7.70 15.31 3.63
C CYS A 178 -7.14 16.42 2.72
N LYS A 179 -7.79 16.69 1.59
CA LYS A 179 -7.38 17.79 0.69
C LYS A 179 -7.46 19.16 1.37
N ALA A 180 -8.53 19.42 2.13
CA ALA A 180 -8.67 20.66 2.90
C ALA A 180 -7.57 20.79 3.98
N ALA A 181 -7.09 19.67 4.51
CA ALA A 181 -5.96 19.62 5.45
C ALA A 181 -4.58 19.64 4.77
N GLY A 182 -4.50 19.78 3.43
CA GLY A 182 -3.24 19.79 2.67
C GLY A 182 -2.62 18.40 2.45
N ILE A 183 -3.37 17.33 2.70
CA ILE A 183 -2.91 15.94 2.58
C ILE A 183 -3.39 15.37 1.23
N PRO A 184 -2.50 14.89 0.36
CA PRO A 184 -2.88 14.19 -0.87
C PRO A 184 -3.79 13.00 -0.56
N ALA A 185 -4.95 12.95 -1.19
CA ALA A 185 -5.92 11.86 -0.96
C ALA A 185 -6.63 11.41 -2.23
N PHE A 186 -6.83 10.09 -2.32
CA PHE A 186 -7.45 9.42 -3.45
C PHE A 186 -8.49 8.41 -2.97
N GLY A 187 -9.56 8.26 -3.73
CA GLY A 187 -10.60 7.26 -3.50
C GLY A 187 -11.14 6.70 -4.81
N PRO A 188 -11.97 5.66 -4.76
CA PRO A 188 -12.59 5.09 -5.95
C PRO A 188 -13.36 6.15 -6.74
N ILE A 189 -13.22 6.12 -8.07
CA ILE A 189 -14.04 6.89 -8.99
C ILE A 189 -15.37 6.14 -9.14
N TRP A 190 -16.47 6.87 -8.96
CA TRP A 190 -17.83 6.34 -9.05
C TRP A 190 -18.50 6.97 -10.27
N ASP A 191 -18.32 6.34 -11.42
CA ASP A 191 -18.75 6.80 -12.74
C ASP A 191 -19.67 5.76 -13.42
N SER A 192 -20.55 5.13 -12.62
CA SER A 192 -21.59 4.19 -13.09
C SER A 192 -22.96 4.86 -13.18
#